data_AF-A0A7H2VLR3-F1
#
_entry.id   AF-A0A7H2VLR3-F1
#
_cell.length_a   1.000
_cell.length_b   1.000
_cell.length_c   1.000
_cell.angle_alpha   90.00
_cell.angle_beta   90.00
_cell.angle_gamma   90.00
#
_symmetry.space_group_name_H-M   'P 1'
#
loop_
_entity.id
_entity.type
_entity.pdbx_description
1 polymer ?
#
loop_
_entity_poly.entity_id
_entity_poly.type
_entity_poly.pdbx_seq_one_letter_code
_entity_poly.pdbx_strand_id
1 'polypeptide(L)'
;MKNFLTKKMYTTRALFFAVGVMALNVSPIVISTTHAATEQKMDNLSTKLSSIFADEPVEPALFSPQFLGQVSITQIQKIVDDLKASLGTLKSINISNGSGTIDFENGELPVSISLDEQGQISTLWFSAPHFKTVSLDEMVKDLHENAVGKTSLLVVVDNKPVVVENDKTPMAVGSTFKLLVLNTYEDAIKKGELKRETIVSLKEKNRSLPTGVLQNLPDGTPVNLELLAQLMIQISDNTATDSLIEVLKKPRIEALSPRNIPILTTRELFQLIDPSNEKLKNKFKTGTKLARLEVLSELDKLPLPSVSSIGKSATWQEAEWYMSANEICPLLESVQDAPALNSSLNPLFKNLNWQKIGFKGGSEYGVINFSVIGKTHKGHKVCAVFTANGNEPQPESKLAILFTGILQAVDSINR
;
A
#
# COMPACT_ATOMS: atom_id res chain seq x y z
N MET A 1 -5.83 26.63 27.46
CA MET A 1 -6.61 25.97 26.39
C MET A 1 -6.65 26.88 25.16
N LYS A 2 -5.63 26.78 24.32
CA LYS A 2 -5.39 27.32 22.96
C LYS A 2 -3.87 27.34 22.81
N ASN A 3 -3.36 26.87 21.67
CA ASN A 3 -1.94 26.70 21.29
C ASN A 3 -1.20 25.45 21.80
N PHE A 4 -1.65 24.27 21.37
CA PHE A 4 -0.82 23.04 21.36
C PHE A 4 -1.06 22.23 20.07
N LEU A 5 -0.99 22.88 18.91
CA LEU A 5 -1.08 22.21 17.60
C LEU A 5 -0.08 22.83 16.62
N THR A 6 1.19 22.77 16.95
CA THR A 6 2.28 22.96 15.97
C THR A 6 3.49 22.18 16.45
N LYS A 7 3.77 21.01 15.84
CA LYS A 7 5.10 20.61 15.35
C LYS A 7 5.16 19.13 14.97
N LYS A 8 5.67 18.92 13.75
CA LYS A 8 6.47 17.78 13.26
C LYS A 8 5.77 16.41 13.12
N MET A 9 5.11 16.23 11.99
CA MET A 9 4.87 14.96 11.29
C MET A 9 4.82 15.36 9.78
N TYR A 10 5.35 14.69 8.76
CA TYR A 10 5.55 13.28 8.49
C TYR A 10 6.67 13.13 7.44
N THR A 11 7.61 12.20 7.62
CA THR A 11 8.37 11.62 6.51
C THR A 11 8.30 10.12 6.70
N THR A 12 7.36 9.46 6.03
CA THR A 12 7.26 7.99 6.07
C THR A 12 6.95 7.49 4.67
N ARG A 13 7.91 6.76 4.11
CA ARG A 13 7.82 6.04 2.85
C ARG A 13 6.92 4.83 3.05
N ALA A 14 5.75 4.86 2.42
CA ALA A 14 5.01 3.73 1.88
C ALA A 14 3.79 4.34 1.17
N LEU A 15 4.05 4.91 -0.01
CA LEU A 15 3.00 5.54 -0.81
C LEU A 15 2.72 4.61 -2.00
N PHE A 16 1.88 3.60 -1.78
CA PHE A 16 1.03 3.17 -2.88
C PHE A 16 0.03 4.29 -3.05
N PHE A 17 0.27 5.12 -4.08
CA PHE A 17 -0.60 6.18 -4.60
C PHE A 17 -1.58 6.69 -3.54
N ALA A 18 -1.22 7.73 -2.78
CA ALA A 18 -2.12 8.57 -1.99
C ALA A 18 -1.32 9.46 -1.04
N VAL A 19 -1.35 10.78 -1.24
CA VAL A 19 -1.75 11.60 -0.09
C VAL A 19 -2.84 12.56 -0.56
N GLY A 20 -4.05 12.31 -0.08
CA GLY A 20 -5.16 13.24 -0.16
C GLY A 20 -5.79 13.31 1.22
N VAL A 21 -5.74 14.47 1.86
CA VAL A 21 -6.53 14.75 3.06
C VAL A 21 -7.97 14.94 2.58
N MET A 22 -8.84 13.96 2.82
CA MET A 22 -10.29 14.22 2.71
C MET A 22 -10.67 15.17 3.85
N ALA A 23 -10.78 16.46 3.55
CA ALA A 23 -11.56 17.38 4.36
C ALA A 23 -13.04 17.04 4.14
N LEU A 24 -13.75 16.70 5.22
CA LEU A 24 -15.21 16.60 5.25
C LEU A 24 -15.79 17.98 4.91
N ASN A 25 -16.11 18.23 3.63
CA ASN A 25 -16.78 19.45 3.21
C ASN A 25 -18.29 19.28 3.34
N VAL A 26 -18.87 20.07 4.24
CA VAL A 26 -20.29 20.39 4.31
C VAL A 26 -20.68 21.00 2.95
N SER A 27 -21.77 20.50 2.34
CA SER A 27 -22.21 20.95 1.01
C SER A 27 -22.38 22.47 0.95
N PRO A 28 -21.66 23.19 0.07
CA PRO A 28 -21.98 24.58 -0.18
C PRO A 28 -23.23 24.64 -1.06
N ILE A 29 -24.07 25.62 -0.77
CA ILE A 29 -25.15 26.06 -1.64
C ILE A 29 -24.53 26.45 -2.99
N VAL A 30 -24.98 25.80 -4.08
CA VAL A 30 -24.49 26.04 -5.44
C VAL A 30 -25.00 27.40 -5.90
N ILE A 31 -24.11 28.38 -6.02
CA ILE A 31 -24.34 29.60 -6.79
C ILE A 31 -23.79 29.34 -8.20
N SER A 32 -24.61 29.51 -9.22
CA SER A 32 -24.22 29.33 -10.63
C SER A 32 -23.04 30.25 -10.98
N THR A 33 -21.88 29.67 -11.25
CA THR A 33 -20.73 30.39 -11.83
C THR A 33 -20.91 30.53 -13.34
N THR A 34 -20.44 31.65 -13.87
CA THR A 34 -20.46 31.95 -15.32
C THR A 34 -19.49 31.03 -16.07
N HIS A 35 -19.80 30.72 -17.34
CA HIS A 35 -19.01 29.81 -18.20
C HIS A 35 -17.50 30.16 -18.24
N ALA A 36 -17.17 31.46 -18.30
CA ALA A 36 -15.79 31.95 -18.37
C ALA A 36 -14.93 31.63 -17.13
N ALA A 37 -15.51 31.65 -15.92
CA ALA A 37 -14.79 31.32 -14.69
C ALA A 37 -14.48 29.81 -14.59
N THR A 38 -15.36 28.99 -15.17
CA THR A 38 -15.17 27.53 -15.26
C THR A 38 -14.09 27.18 -16.28
N GLU A 39 -14.10 27.79 -17.47
CA GLU A 39 -13.06 27.63 -18.49
C GLU A 39 -11.68 28.05 -17.98
N GLN A 40 -11.56 29.24 -17.36
CA GLN A 40 -10.29 29.73 -16.81
C GLN A 40 -9.73 28.80 -15.71
N LYS A 41 -10.60 28.22 -14.89
CA LYS A 41 -10.21 27.25 -13.87
C LYS A 41 -9.73 25.94 -14.48
N MET A 42 -10.38 25.47 -15.54
CA MET A 42 -9.97 24.26 -16.27
C MET A 42 -8.62 24.44 -16.97
N ASP A 43 -8.40 25.58 -17.65
CA ASP A 43 -7.13 25.90 -18.29
C ASP A 43 -5.97 25.93 -17.28
N ASN A 44 -6.22 26.42 -16.06
CA ASN A 44 -5.22 26.43 -15.00
C ASN A 44 -4.84 25.01 -14.56
N LEU A 45 -5.81 24.09 -14.43
CA LEU A 45 -5.52 22.68 -14.07
C LEU A 45 -4.68 21.98 -15.14
N SER A 46 -5.06 22.11 -16.41
CA SER A 46 -4.29 21.55 -17.53
C SER A 46 -2.88 22.12 -17.56
N THR A 47 -2.74 23.44 -17.40
CA THR A 47 -1.43 24.12 -17.36
C THR A 47 -0.55 23.58 -16.22
N LYS A 48 -1.09 23.41 -15.01
CA LYS A 48 -0.34 22.85 -13.86
C LYS A 48 0.15 21.43 -14.13
N LEU A 49 -0.70 20.58 -14.70
CA LEU A 49 -0.30 19.22 -15.08
C LEU A 49 0.75 19.23 -16.20
N SER A 50 0.60 20.09 -17.21
CA SER A 50 1.62 20.26 -18.26
C SER A 50 2.97 20.66 -17.68
N SER A 51 3.01 21.57 -16.70
CA SER A 51 4.25 21.94 -16.00
C SER A 51 4.89 20.77 -15.24
N ILE A 52 4.08 19.90 -14.63
CA ILE A 52 4.59 18.70 -13.94
C ILE A 52 5.26 17.73 -14.93
N PHE A 53 4.71 17.60 -16.14
CA PHE A 53 5.22 16.67 -17.15
C PHE A 53 6.13 17.34 -18.20
N ALA A 54 6.54 18.59 -18.00
CA ALA A 54 7.50 19.28 -18.86
C ALA A 54 8.89 18.61 -18.79
N ASP A 55 9.76 18.87 -19.77
CA ASP A 55 11.15 18.35 -19.79
C ASP A 55 12.09 19.21 -18.92
N GLU A 56 11.60 19.57 -17.74
CA GLU A 56 12.27 20.36 -16.71
C GLU A 56 11.97 19.75 -15.32
N PRO A 57 12.80 20.00 -14.29
CA PRO A 57 12.50 19.55 -12.94
C PRO A 57 11.16 20.09 -12.42
N VAL A 58 10.39 19.24 -11.75
CA VAL A 58 9.12 19.60 -11.14
C VAL A 58 9.35 20.67 -10.07
N GLU A 59 8.74 21.84 -10.27
CA GLU A 59 8.92 22.97 -9.37
C GLU A 59 8.13 22.82 -8.05
N PRO A 60 8.77 22.98 -6.87
CA PRO A 60 8.06 22.95 -5.59
C PRO A 60 6.94 23.99 -5.48
N ALA A 61 7.08 25.14 -6.14
CA ALA A 61 6.11 26.24 -6.07
C ALA A 61 4.73 25.87 -6.64
N LEU A 62 4.65 24.82 -7.46
CA LEU A 62 3.39 24.28 -7.97
C LEU A 62 2.51 23.71 -6.85
N PHE A 63 3.08 23.30 -5.72
CA PHE A 63 2.40 22.56 -4.67
C PHE A 63 2.20 23.39 -3.41
N SER A 64 1.08 23.17 -2.73
CA SER A 64 0.80 23.77 -1.42
C SER A 64 1.81 23.25 -0.37
N PRO A 65 2.14 24.05 0.66
CA PRO A 65 2.99 23.61 1.77
C PRO A 65 2.47 22.36 2.48
N GLN A 66 1.14 22.21 2.56
CA GLN A 66 0.45 21.07 3.16
C GLN A 66 0.72 19.79 2.36
N PHE A 67 0.65 19.87 1.02
CA PHE A 67 0.98 18.77 0.13
C PHE A 67 2.46 18.35 0.28
N LEU A 68 3.37 19.32 0.22
CA LEU A 68 4.82 19.06 0.34
C LEU A 68 5.25 18.60 1.73
N GLY A 69 4.44 18.88 2.76
CA GLY A 69 4.63 18.33 4.10
C GLY A 69 4.36 16.82 4.20
N GLN A 70 3.78 16.22 3.16
CA GLN A 70 3.39 14.81 3.11
C GLN A 70 4.14 14.05 2.02
N VAL A 71 4.34 14.66 0.85
CA VAL A 71 5.07 14.08 -0.28
C VAL A 71 6.22 15.01 -0.67
N SER A 72 7.46 14.53 -0.54
CA SER A 72 8.63 15.32 -0.92
C SER A 72 8.71 15.57 -2.43
N ILE A 73 9.25 16.71 -2.85
CA ILE A 73 9.42 17.04 -4.28
C ILE A 73 10.24 15.99 -5.04
N THR A 74 11.26 15.41 -4.40
CA THR A 74 12.07 14.33 -4.97
C THR A 74 11.23 13.08 -5.27
N GLN A 75 10.26 12.77 -4.42
CA GLN A 75 9.35 11.65 -4.65
C GLN A 75 8.37 11.94 -5.79
N ILE A 76 7.85 13.17 -5.89
CA ILE A 76 7.00 13.59 -7.01
C ILE A 76 7.76 13.47 -8.32
N GLN A 77 8.98 14.01 -8.39
CA GLN A 77 9.85 13.90 -9.56
C GLN A 77 10.06 12.44 -9.97
N LYS A 78 10.41 11.57 -9.02
CA LYS A 78 10.63 10.14 -9.31
C LYS A 78 9.38 9.45 -9.90
N ILE A 79 8.19 9.78 -9.39
CA ILE A 79 6.93 9.23 -9.91
C ILE A 79 6.69 9.71 -11.34
N VAL A 80 6.90 11.00 -11.60
CA VAL A 80 6.76 11.58 -12.95
C VAL A 80 7.74 10.94 -13.93
N ASP A 81 9.00 10.78 -13.53
CA ASP A 81 10.03 10.14 -14.35
C ASP A 81 9.67 8.68 -14.67
N ASP A 82 9.17 7.91 -13.70
CA ASP A 82 8.75 6.53 -13.91
C ASP A 82 7.53 6.43 -14.84
N LEU A 83 6.59 7.37 -14.74
CA LEU A 83 5.44 7.46 -15.63
C LEU A 83 5.88 7.79 -17.05
N LYS A 84 6.74 8.80 -17.25
CA LYS A 84 7.29 9.15 -18.56
C LYS A 84 8.07 7.98 -19.17
N ALA A 85 8.92 7.33 -18.38
CA ALA A 85 9.70 6.17 -18.83
C ALA A 85 8.83 4.98 -19.23
N SER A 86 7.66 4.80 -18.61
CA SER A 86 6.76 3.67 -18.89
C SER A 86 5.75 3.98 -20.00
N LEU A 87 5.27 5.21 -20.10
CA LEU A 87 4.16 5.60 -20.97
C LEU A 87 4.62 6.35 -22.22
N GLY A 88 5.88 6.79 -22.28
CA GLY A 88 6.45 7.50 -23.43
C GLY A 88 6.14 9.00 -23.40
N THR A 89 6.14 9.63 -24.58
CA THR A 89 5.95 11.09 -24.69
C THR A 89 4.51 11.50 -24.41
N LEU A 90 4.33 12.61 -23.67
CA LEU A 90 3.03 13.25 -23.44
C LEU A 90 2.40 13.69 -24.78
N LYS A 91 1.13 13.38 -25.01
CA LYS A 91 0.37 13.75 -26.21
C LYS A 91 -0.69 14.82 -25.90
N SER A 92 -1.52 14.60 -24.88
CA SER A 92 -2.59 15.52 -24.49
C SER A 92 -2.95 15.40 -23.02
N ILE A 93 -3.58 16.44 -22.48
CA ILE A 93 -4.16 16.45 -21.13
C ILE A 93 -5.63 16.80 -21.27
N ASN A 94 -6.50 15.87 -20.88
CA ASN A 94 -7.95 15.99 -20.98
C ASN A 94 -8.53 15.96 -19.57
N ILE A 95 -8.74 17.14 -18.97
CA ILE A 95 -9.24 17.26 -17.60
C ILE A 95 -10.49 18.13 -17.50
N SER A 96 -11.44 17.68 -16.67
CA SER A 96 -12.65 18.45 -16.36
C SER A 96 -13.02 18.27 -14.89
N ASN A 97 -13.43 19.36 -14.22
CA ASN A 97 -13.88 19.32 -12.83
C ASN A 97 -12.88 18.63 -11.86
N GLY A 98 -11.57 18.80 -12.08
CA GLY A 98 -10.53 18.22 -11.21
C GLY A 98 -10.25 16.73 -11.44
N SER A 99 -10.78 16.11 -12.49
CA SER A 99 -10.47 14.71 -12.85
C SER A 99 -10.45 14.51 -14.36
N GLY A 100 -9.66 13.55 -14.84
CA GLY A 100 -9.52 13.31 -16.27
C GLY A 100 -8.40 12.36 -16.60
N THR A 101 -7.83 12.50 -17.79
CA THR A 101 -6.80 11.62 -18.34
C THR A 101 -5.65 12.42 -18.92
N ILE A 102 -4.44 11.93 -18.68
CA ILE A 102 -3.21 12.38 -19.35
C ILE A 102 -2.87 11.32 -20.39
N ASP A 103 -2.88 11.69 -21.67
CA ASP A 103 -2.61 10.77 -22.77
C ASP A 103 -1.13 10.81 -23.11
N PHE A 104 -0.52 9.63 -23.11
CA PHE A 104 0.83 9.41 -23.55
C PHE A 104 0.87 8.58 -24.82
N GLU A 105 2.05 8.43 -25.40
CA GLU A 105 2.28 7.59 -26.57
C GLU A 105 1.79 6.15 -26.36
N ASN A 106 2.18 5.52 -25.25
CA ASN A 106 1.97 4.09 -24.99
C ASN A 106 0.81 3.80 -24.04
N GLY A 107 0.14 4.82 -23.50
CA GLY A 107 -0.91 4.61 -22.51
C GLY A 107 -1.63 5.88 -22.10
N GLU A 108 -2.62 5.70 -21.25
CA GLU A 108 -3.44 6.74 -20.65
C GLU A 108 -3.24 6.70 -19.13
N LEU A 109 -3.11 7.86 -18.52
CA LEU A 109 -2.93 8.00 -17.07
C LEU A 109 -4.08 8.82 -16.49
N PRO A 110 -5.06 8.15 -15.84
CA PRO A 110 -6.13 8.87 -15.19
C PRO A 110 -5.62 9.62 -13.95
N VAL A 111 -6.03 10.88 -13.85
CA VAL A 111 -5.54 11.86 -12.90
C VAL A 111 -6.70 12.52 -12.16
N SER A 112 -6.48 12.86 -10.90
CA SER A 112 -7.33 13.80 -10.16
C SER A 112 -6.46 14.85 -9.48
N ILE A 113 -6.89 16.10 -9.55
CA ILE A 113 -6.11 17.26 -9.10
C ILE A 113 -7.06 18.33 -8.58
N SER A 114 -6.67 18.97 -7.47
CA SER A 114 -7.33 20.16 -6.96
C SER A 114 -6.31 21.22 -6.61
N LEU A 115 -6.72 22.48 -6.74
CA LEU A 115 -5.95 23.63 -6.30
C LEU A 115 -6.53 24.18 -4.98
N ASP A 116 -5.68 24.78 -4.16
CA ASP A 116 -6.10 25.65 -3.06
C ASP A 116 -6.54 27.05 -3.57
N GLU A 117 -6.89 27.92 -2.64
CA GLU A 117 -7.30 29.30 -2.93
C GLU A 117 -6.18 30.15 -3.56
N GLN A 118 -4.92 29.74 -3.39
CA GLN A 118 -3.74 30.40 -3.96
C GLN A 118 -3.37 29.84 -5.35
N GLY A 119 -4.13 28.86 -5.86
CA GLY A 119 -3.88 28.21 -7.14
C GLY A 119 -2.71 27.22 -7.10
N GLN A 120 -2.28 26.78 -5.91
CA GLN A 120 -1.28 25.72 -5.74
C GLN A 120 -1.96 24.36 -5.62
N ILE A 121 -1.26 23.30 -6.01
CA ILE A 121 -1.77 21.94 -5.96
C ILE A 121 -1.93 21.49 -4.50
N SER A 122 -3.18 21.28 -4.10
CA SER A 122 -3.57 20.82 -2.78
C SER A 122 -3.84 19.32 -2.74
N THR A 123 -4.26 18.74 -3.87
CA THR A 123 -4.40 17.29 -4.08
C THR A 123 -3.89 16.95 -5.47
N LEU A 124 -3.15 15.85 -5.58
CA LEU A 124 -2.76 15.25 -6.85
C LEU A 124 -2.79 13.74 -6.69
N TRP A 125 -3.49 13.08 -7.61
CA TRP A 125 -3.64 11.65 -7.65
C TRP A 125 -3.44 11.14 -9.06
N PHE A 126 -2.65 10.09 -9.20
CA PHE A 126 -2.54 9.29 -10.41
C PHE A 126 -3.12 7.91 -10.12
N SER A 127 -3.99 7.42 -10.99
CA SER A 127 -4.47 6.03 -10.94
C SER A 127 -3.47 5.10 -11.62
N ALA A 128 -3.72 3.79 -11.61
CA ALA A 128 -2.97 2.87 -12.46
C ALA A 128 -3.12 3.30 -13.93
N PRO A 129 -2.01 3.38 -14.68
CA PRO A 129 -2.08 3.67 -16.10
C PRO A 129 -2.77 2.52 -16.85
N HIS A 130 -3.42 2.87 -17.95
CA HIS A 130 -3.97 1.93 -18.90
C HIS A 130 -3.10 1.94 -20.16
N PHE A 131 -2.37 0.87 -20.41
CA PHE A 131 -1.52 0.74 -21.59
C PHE A 131 -2.37 0.56 -22.86
N LYS A 132 -1.98 1.19 -23.97
CA LYS A 132 -2.66 1.03 -25.26
C LYS A 132 -2.41 -0.35 -25.86
N THR A 133 -1.18 -0.82 -25.73
CA THR A 133 -0.75 -2.18 -26.09
C THR A 133 -0.01 -2.76 -24.90
N VAL A 134 -0.33 -4.00 -24.54
CA VAL A 134 0.31 -4.68 -23.41
C VAL A 134 0.68 -6.10 -23.79
N SER A 135 1.93 -6.47 -23.49
CA SER A 135 2.44 -7.84 -23.60
C SER A 135 2.70 -8.36 -22.19
N LEU A 136 2.14 -9.52 -21.86
CA LEU A 136 2.36 -10.15 -20.56
C LEU A 136 3.86 -10.44 -20.37
N ASP A 137 4.52 -11.02 -21.37
CA ASP A 137 5.92 -11.42 -21.29
C ASP A 137 6.86 -10.22 -21.12
N GLU A 138 6.59 -9.10 -21.81
CA GLU A 138 7.37 -7.87 -21.65
C GLU A 138 7.16 -7.25 -20.27
N MET A 139 5.92 -7.18 -19.78
CA MET A 139 5.63 -6.64 -18.45
C MET A 139 6.25 -7.49 -17.34
N VAL A 140 6.23 -8.82 -17.47
CA VAL A 140 6.90 -9.75 -16.55
C VAL A 140 8.41 -9.48 -16.58
N LYS A 141 9.03 -9.52 -17.77
CA LYS A 141 10.47 -9.29 -17.92
C LYS A 141 10.90 -7.95 -17.30
N ASP A 142 10.22 -6.86 -17.65
CA ASP A 142 10.53 -5.53 -17.14
C ASP A 142 10.34 -5.45 -15.62
N LEU A 143 9.33 -6.12 -15.07
CA LEU A 143 9.09 -6.17 -13.62
C LEU A 143 10.27 -6.80 -12.88
N HIS A 144 10.82 -7.89 -13.42
CA HIS A 144 11.99 -8.55 -12.85
C HIS A 144 13.27 -7.71 -13.02
N GLU A 145 13.49 -7.10 -14.20
CA GLU A 145 14.69 -6.30 -14.48
C GLU A 145 14.75 -4.98 -13.69
N ASN A 146 13.61 -4.39 -13.36
CA ASN A 146 13.54 -3.13 -12.59
C ASN A 146 13.53 -3.36 -11.07
N ALA A 147 13.30 -4.59 -10.61
CA ALA A 147 13.32 -4.88 -9.18
C ALA A 147 14.76 -4.99 -8.65
N VAL A 148 14.94 -4.61 -7.39
CA VAL A 148 16.24 -4.76 -6.72
C VAL A 148 16.30 -6.13 -6.05
N GLY A 149 17.30 -6.94 -6.42
CA GLY A 149 17.61 -8.20 -5.75
C GLY A 149 16.78 -9.38 -6.25
N LYS A 150 16.32 -10.22 -5.32
CA LYS A 150 15.56 -11.44 -5.64
C LYS A 150 14.11 -11.11 -5.90
N THR A 151 13.49 -11.87 -6.81
CA THR A 151 12.10 -11.69 -7.22
C THR A 151 11.35 -13.01 -7.28
N SER A 152 10.04 -12.95 -7.05
CA SER A 152 9.08 -14.03 -7.29
C SER A 152 7.80 -13.46 -7.88
N LEU A 153 7.22 -14.19 -8.84
CA LEU A 153 5.95 -13.87 -9.45
C LEU A 153 5.12 -15.13 -9.66
N LEU A 154 3.88 -15.11 -9.17
CA LEU A 154 2.87 -16.11 -9.48
C LEU A 154 1.64 -15.40 -10.05
N VAL A 155 1.18 -15.83 -11.21
CA VAL A 155 -0.08 -15.37 -11.78
C VAL A 155 -0.91 -16.60 -12.14
N VAL A 156 -2.13 -16.66 -11.61
CA VAL A 156 -3.09 -17.75 -11.81
C VAL A 156 -4.37 -17.17 -12.38
N VAL A 157 -4.84 -17.73 -13.49
CA VAL A 157 -6.10 -17.35 -14.16
C VAL A 157 -6.98 -18.60 -14.27
N ASP A 158 -8.19 -18.55 -13.72
CA ASP A 158 -9.15 -19.66 -13.69
C ASP A 158 -8.52 -20.98 -13.20
N ASN A 159 -7.83 -20.89 -12.05
CA ASN A 159 -7.10 -21.99 -11.40
C ASN A 159 -5.95 -22.60 -12.23
N LYS A 160 -5.55 -21.95 -13.33
CA LYS A 160 -4.40 -22.36 -14.14
C LYS A 160 -3.27 -21.34 -14.00
N PRO A 161 -2.05 -21.75 -13.60
CA PRO A 161 -0.92 -20.84 -13.62
C PRO A 161 -0.65 -20.36 -15.05
N VAL A 162 -0.41 -19.05 -15.20
CA VAL A 162 0.03 -18.41 -16.45
C VAL A 162 1.45 -17.88 -16.35
N VAL A 163 1.90 -17.52 -15.14
CA VAL A 163 3.29 -17.18 -14.81
C VAL A 163 3.66 -17.90 -13.52
N VAL A 164 4.82 -18.55 -13.48
CA VAL A 164 5.34 -19.27 -12.30
C VAL A 164 6.84 -19.05 -12.19
N GLU A 165 7.25 -18.12 -11.33
CA GLU A 165 8.65 -17.76 -11.12
C GLU A 165 8.97 -17.67 -9.63
N ASN A 166 9.83 -18.58 -9.16
CA ASN A 166 10.22 -18.69 -7.75
C ASN A 166 9.04 -18.75 -6.76
N ASP A 167 7.84 -19.18 -7.20
CA ASP A 167 6.57 -19.06 -6.48
C ASP A 167 6.55 -19.76 -5.12
N LYS A 168 7.39 -20.80 -4.94
CA LYS A 168 7.55 -21.57 -3.70
C LYS A 168 8.65 -21.02 -2.78
N THR A 169 9.40 -20.00 -3.20
CA THR A 169 10.46 -19.41 -2.40
C THR A 169 9.84 -18.48 -1.36
N PRO A 170 10.02 -18.74 -0.04
CA PRO A 170 9.59 -17.79 0.97
C PRO A 170 10.43 -16.52 0.89
N MET A 171 9.75 -15.39 0.80
CA MET A 171 10.35 -14.06 0.72
C MET A 171 9.75 -13.18 1.81
N ALA A 172 10.46 -12.12 2.22
CA ALA A 172 9.90 -11.09 3.08
C ALA A 172 8.76 -10.37 2.34
N VAL A 173 7.61 -10.18 3.00
CA VAL A 173 6.40 -9.67 2.33
C VAL A 173 5.83 -8.39 2.96
N GLY A 174 6.48 -7.84 3.98
CA GLY A 174 5.97 -6.63 4.63
C GLY A 174 4.57 -6.86 5.18
N SER A 175 3.76 -5.81 5.11
CA SER A 175 2.37 -5.81 5.57
C SER A 175 1.42 -6.79 4.85
N THR A 176 1.86 -7.58 3.86
CA THR A 176 1.02 -8.65 3.27
C THR A 176 0.74 -9.77 4.28
N PHE A 177 1.57 -9.95 5.31
CA PHE A 177 1.30 -10.90 6.41
C PHE A 177 -0.06 -10.65 7.09
N LYS A 178 -0.61 -9.43 7.01
CA LYS A 178 -1.92 -9.06 7.56
C LYS A 178 -3.06 -9.89 6.96
N LEU A 179 -2.85 -10.53 5.81
CA LEU A 179 -3.78 -11.52 5.28
C LEU A 179 -3.93 -12.75 6.19
N LEU A 180 -2.89 -13.14 6.94
CA LEU A 180 -2.97 -14.20 7.95
C LEU A 180 -3.88 -13.79 9.12
N VAL A 181 -3.76 -12.53 9.54
CA VAL A 181 -4.59 -11.93 10.59
C VAL A 181 -6.05 -11.84 10.11
N LEU A 182 -6.27 -11.39 8.87
CA LEU A 182 -7.61 -11.32 8.26
C LEU A 182 -8.24 -12.71 8.15
N ASN A 183 -7.50 -13.72 7.68
CA ASN A 183 -8.02 -15.08 7.59
C ASN A 183 -8.43 -15.62 8.97
N THR A 184 -7.59 -15.42 9.99
CA THR A 184 -7.90 -15.85 11.36
C THR A 184 -9.12 -15.11 11.92
N TYR A 185 -9.28 -13.81 11.61
CA TYR A 185 -10.44 -13.01 11.99
C TYR A 185 -11.72 -13.53 11.32
N GLU A 186 -11.71 -13.70 10.00
CA GLU A 186 -12.86 -14.15 9.22
C GLU A 186 -13.30 -15.58 9.61
N ASP A 187 -12.34 -16.46 9.90
CA ASP A 187 -12.62 -17.80 10.43
C ASP A 187 -13.30 -17.74 11.81
N ALA A 188 -12.83 -16.87 12.71
CA ALA A 188 -13.45 -16.68 14.02
C ALA A 188 -14.87 -16.10 13.93
N ILE A 189 -15.13 -15.18 12.99
CA ILE A 189 -16.48 -14.68 12.68
C ILE A 189 -17.36 -15.82 12.16
N LYS A 190 -16.87 -16.61 11.19
CA LYS A 190 -17.62 -17.72 10.59
C LYS A 190 -17.99 -18.80 11.61
N LYS A 191 -17.12 -19.05 12.59
CA LYS A 191 -17.35 -19.99 13.70
C LYS A 191 -18.24 -19.43 14.81
N GLY A 192 -18.60 -18.14 14.75
CA GLY A 192 -19.39 -17.47 15.79
C GLY A 192 -18.62 -17.20 17.09
N GLU A 193 -17.28 -17.33 17.08
CA GLU A 193 -16.43 -17.05 18.23
C GLU A 193 -16.26 -15.54 18.47
N LEU A 194 -16.33 -14.76 17.39
CA LEU A 194 -16.31 -13.30 17.41
C LEU A 194 -17.51 -12.75 16.63
N LYS A 195 -17.88 -11.51 16.94
CA LYS A 195 -18.85 -10.72 16.17
C LYS A 195 -18.16 -9.47 15.63
N ARG A 196 -18.56 -9.05 14.43
CA ARG A 196 -17.96 -7.91 13.72
C ARG A 196 -18.13 -6.60 14.50
N GLU A 197 -19.28 -6.45 15.14
CA GLU A 197 -19.67 -5.30 15.95
C GLU A 197 -19.08 -5.30 17.37
N THR A 198 -18.36 -6.35 17.77
CA THR A 198 -17.70 -6.40 19.08
C THR A 198 -16.79 -5.19 19.25
N ILE A 199 -16.99 -4.45 20.34
CA ILE A 199 -16.18 -3.29 20.70
C ILE A 199 -14.99 -3.75 21.55
N VAL A 200 -13.81 -3.27 21.19
CA VAL A 200 -12.59 -3.37 21.99
C VAL A 200 -12.03 -1.97 22.21
N SER A 201 -11.25 -1.80 23.28
CA SER A 201 -10.50 -0.56 23.51
C SER A 201 -9.12 -0.66 22.89
N LEU A 202 -8.71 0.39 22.20
CA LEU A 202 -7.30 0.57 21.83
C LEU A 202 -6.44 0.59 23.09
N LYS A 203 -5.29 -0.08 23.03
CA LYS A 203 -4.35 -0.18 24.15
C LYS A 203 -3.00 0.36 23.77
N GLU A 204 -2.38 1.10 24.67
CA GLU A 204 -1.05 1.70 24.44
C GLU A 204 0.00 0.66 24.04
N LYS A 205 -0.07 -0.55 24.62
CA LYS A 205 0.85 -1.66 24.26
C LYS A 205 0.74 -2.14 22.81
N ASN A 206 -0.39 -1.89 22.13
CA ASN A 206 -0.60 -2.24 20.72
C ASN A 206 -0.35 -1.04 19.80
N ARG A 207 -0.06 0.15 20.35
CA ARG A 207 0.30 1.31 19.55
C ARG A 207 1.56 0.95 18.74
N SER A 208 1.51 1.24 17.45
CA SER A 208 2.59 0.96 16.50
C SER A 208 2.88 2.20 15.64
N LEU A 209 3.94 2.14 14.83
CA LEU A 209 4.28 3.23 13.90
C LEU A 209 3.39 3.19 12.65
N PRO A 210 3.29 4.30 11.88
CA PRO A 210 2.67 4.29 10.57
C PRO A 210 3.21 3.16 9.66
N THR A 211 2.48 2.70 8.67
CA THR A 211 1.18 3.17 8.15
C THR A 211 0.00 2.97 9.11
N GLY A 212 -1.02 3.82 8.98
CA GLY A 212 -2.21 3.82 9.83
C GLY A 212 -2.59 5.20 10.36
N VAL A 213 -3.73 5.26 11.04
CA VAL A 213 -4.27 6.44 11.71
C VAL A 213 -4.57 6.21 13.19
N LEU A 214 -4.81 4.97 13.62
CA LEU A 214 -5.25 4.67 14.99
C LEU A 214 -4.18 4.97 16.05
N GLN A 215 -2.90 5.01 15.67
CA GLN A 215 -1.80 5.43 16.54
C GLN A 215 -1.88 6.91 16.98
N ASN A 216 -2.79 7.70 16.42
CA ASN A 216 -3.03 9.08 16.83
C ASN A 216 -4.18 9.21 17.85
N LEU A 217 -4.93 8.12 18.08
CA LEU A 217 -6.05 8.13 19.00
C LEU A 217 -5.59 7.87 20.45
N PRO A 218 -6.28 8.43 21.45
CA PRO A 218 -5.99 8.16 22.86
C PRO A 218 -6.11 6.67 23.22
N ASP A 219 -5.34 6.25 24.23
CA ASP A 219 -5.55 4.97 24.90
C ASP A 219 -7.00 4.84 25.40
N GLY A 220 -7.55 3.62 25.38
CA GLY A 220 -8.92 3.34 25.80
C GLY A 220 -10.00 3.64 24.75
N THR A 221 -9.66 4.29 23.62
CA THR A 221 -10.63 4.63 22.56
C THR A 221 -11.39 3.37 22.09
N PRO A 222 -12.74 3.37 22.14
CA PRO A 222 -13.53 2.22 21.71
C PRO A 222 -13.59 2.13 20.18
N VAL A 223 -13.37 0.94 19.65
CA VAL A 223 -13.41 0.62 18.23
C VAL A 223 -14.04 -0.76 18.02
N ASN A 224 -14.83 -0.95 16.96
CA ASN A 224 -15.34 -2.29 16.63
C ASN A 224 -14.30 -3.10 15.83
N LEU A 225 -14.41 -4.43 15.88
CA LEU A 225 -13.47 -5.33 15.20
C LEU A 225 -13.48 -5.17 13.69
N GLU A 226 -14.64 -4.89 13.09
CA GLU A 226 -14.76 -4.70 11.65
C GLU A 226 -13.98 -3.48 11.15
N LEU A 227 -14.03 -2.37 11.88
CA LEU A 227 -13.25 -1.18 11.59
C LEU A 227 -11.75 -1.48 11.70
N LEU A 228 -11.33 -2.27 12.69
CA LEU A 228 -9.94 -2.70 12.79
C LEU A 228 -9.52 -3.50 11.55
N ALA A 229 -10.35 -4.45 11.09
CA ALA A 229 -10.05 -5.26 9.91
C ALA A 229 -9.98 -4.40 8.64
N GLN A 230 -10.92 -3.47 8.45
CA GLN A 230 -10.91 -2.55 7.31
C GLN A 230 -9.67 -1.65 7.31
N LEU A 231 -9.33 -1.02 8.44
CA LEU A 231 -8.13 -0.17 8.51
C LEU A 231 -6.84 -0.97 8.34
N MET A 232 -6.77 -2.17 8.93
CA MET A 232 -5.63 -3.09 8.77
C MET A 232 -5.36 -3.44 7.30
N ILE A 233 -6.40 -3.63 6.49
CA ILE A 233 -6.25 -4.06 5.10
C ILE A 233 -6.17 -2.88 4.14
N GLN A 234 -7.12 -1.94 4.21
CA GLN A 234 -7.28 -0.87 3.23
C GLN A 234 -6.19 0.20 3.32
N ILE A 235 -5.78 0.59 4.52
CA ILE A 235 -4.71 1.59 4.73
C ILE A 235 -3.48 1.03 5.44
N SER A 236 -3.43 -0.30 5.58
CA SER A 236 -2.33 -1.00 6.25
C SER A 236 -2.08 -0.50 7.68
N ASP A 237 -3.13 -0.20 8.46
CA ASP A 237 -2.97 0.34 9.82
C ASP A 237 -2.31 -0.68 10.76
N ASN A 238 -1.12 -0.32 11.23
CA ASN A 238 -0.29 -1.17 12.10
C ASN A 238 -0.85 -1.29 13.53
N THR A 239 -1.46 -0.24 14.07
CA THR A 239 -2.09 -0.30 15.40
C THR A 239 -3.38 -1.14 15.37
N ALA A 240 -4.13 -1.06 14.27
CA ALA A 240 -5.28 -1.94 14.05
C ALA A 240 -4.85 -3.41 13.93
N THR A 241 -3.75 -3.65 13.20
CA THR A 241 -3.14 -4.98 13.05
C THR A 241 -2.79 -5.58 14.40
N ASP A 242 -2.02 -4.86 15.22
CA ASP A 242 -1.54 -5.36 16.51
C ASP A 242 -2.69 -5.54 17.51
N SER A 243 -3.71 -4.68 17.43
CA SER A 243 -4.94 -4.83 18.22
C SER A 243 -5.72 -6.10 17.85
N LEU A 244 -5.83 -6.44 16.56
CA LEU A 244 -6.44 -7.70 16.11
C LEU A 244 -5.61 -8.92 16.50
N ILE A 245 -4.27 -8.84 16.42
CA ILE A 245 -3.39 -9.92 16.88
C ILE A 245 -3.59 -10.18 18.38
N GLU A 246 -3.76 -9.13 19.20
CA GLU A 246 -4.06 -9.31 20.63
C GLU A 246 -5.39 -10.05 20.84
N VAL A 247 -6.44 -9.69 20.09
CA VAL A 247 -7.76 -10.33 20.20
C VAL A 247 -7.69 -11.80 19.79
N LEU A 248 -7.11 -12.07 18.61
CA LEU A 248 -7.05 -13.40 18.00
C LEU A 248 -6.02 -14.33 18.65
N LYS A 249 -5.02 -13.77 19.32
CA LYS A 249 -3.85 -14.44 19.89
C LYS A 249 -2.91 -15.03 18.82
N LYS A 250 -1.61 -14.79 18.99
CA LYS A 250 -0.55 -15.27 18.11
C LYS A 250 -0.65 -16.76 17.74
N PRO A 251 -0.90 -17.71 18.67
CA PRO A 251 -0.91 -19.13 18.32
C PRO A 251 -1.92 -19.52 17.24
N ARG A 252 -3.07 -18.83 17.15
CA ARG A 252 -4.06 -19.10 16.09
C ARG A 252 -3.54 -18.68 14.71
N ILE A 253 -2.82 -17.57 14.64
CA ILE A 253 -2.25 -17.03 13.41
C ILE A 253 -1.01 -17.84 13.00
N GLU A 254 -0.17 -18.21 13.98
CA GLU A 254 1.03 -19.03 13.78
C GLU A 254 0.72 -20.41 13.17
N ALA A 255 -0.46 -20.97 13.42
CA ALA A 255 -0.90 -22.23 12.83
C ALA A 255 -1.01 -22.16 11.29
N LEU A 256 -1.29 -20.97 10.74
CA LEU A 256 -1.34 -20.73 9.29
C LEU A 256 0.05 -20.50 8.69
N SER A 257 1.04 -20.17 9.51
CA SER A 257 2.39 -19.87 9.04
C SER A 257 3.47 -20.36 10.01
N PRO A 258 3.75 -21.68 10.06
CA PRO A 258 4.72 -22.25 10.99
C PRO A 258 6.15 -21.70 10.86
N ARG A 259 6.47 -21.10 9.71
CA ARG A 259 7.75 -20.44 9.45
C ARG A 259 7.93 -19.15 10.26
N ASN A 260 6.83 -18.45 10.52
CA ASN A 260 6.83 -17.18 11.22
C ASN A 260 6.55 -17.39 12.71
N ILE A 261 7.23 -18.35 13.36
CA ILE A 261 7.08 -18.61 14.80
C ILE A 261 8.32 -18.11 15.57
N PRO A 262 8.15 -17.28 16.62
CA PRO A 262 6.90 -16.58 16.98
C PRO A 262 6.53 -15.55 15.91
N ILE A 263 5.23 -15.32 15.69
CA ILE A 263 4.81 -14.29 14.72
C ILE A 263 5.02 -12.92 15.34
N LEU A 264 5.65 -12.02 14.60
CA LEU A 264 5.86 -10.64 15.03
C LEU A 264 4.55 -9.84 14.90
N THR A 265 4.26 -9.00 15.87
CA THR A 265 3.43 -7.80 15.71
C THR A 265 4.24 -6.73 14.97
N THR A 266 3.55 -5.72 14.43
CA THR A 266 4.23 -4.62 13.75
C THR A 266 5.06 -3.80 14.72
N ARG A 267 4.58 -3.58 15.95
CA ARG A 267 5.31 -2.93 17.03
C ARG A 267 6.61 -3.67 17.33
N GLU A 268 6.55 -4.98 17.55
CA GLU A 268 7.74 -5.79 17.83
C GLU A 268 8.75 -5.72 16.68
N LEU A 269 8.30 -5.79 15.42
CA LEU A 269 9.19 -5.62 14.27
C LEU A 269 9.91 -4.27 14.32
N PHE A 270 9.18 -3.16 14.52
CA PHE A 270 9.79 -1.84 14.57
C PHE A 270 10.83 -1.72 15.69
N GLN A 271 10.54 -2.24 16.87
CA GLN A 271 11.50 -2.24 17.97
C GLN A 271 12.72 -3.12 17.66
N LEU A 272 12.52 -4.26 17.00
CA LEU A 272 13.60 -5.16 16.58
C LEU A 272 14.54 -4.51 15.57
N ILE A 273 14.01 -3.79 14.59
CA ILE A 273 14.80 -3.22 13.49
C ILE A 273 15.40 -1.84 13.84
N ASP A 274 15.04 -1.26 14.98
CA ASP A 274 15.71 -0.08 15.53
C ASP A 274 17.23 -0.35 15.66
N PRO A 275 18.10 0.49 15.06
CA PRO A 275 19.54 0.38 15.22
C PRO A 275 20.01 0.31 16.69
N SER A 276 19.27 0.91 17.63
CA SER A 276 19.60 0.86 19.06
C SER A 276 19.48 -0.56 19.67
N ASN A 277 18.73 -1.45 19.02
CA ASN A 277 18.41 -2.80 19.49
C ASN A 277 19.17 -3.90 18.73
N GLU A 278 20.31 -3.59 18.12
CA GLU A 278 21.10 -4.54 17.31
C GLU A 278 21.40 -5.86 18.04
N LYS A 279 21.72 -5.81 19.34
CA LYS A 279 21.94 -7.02 20.15
C LYS A 279 20.70 -7.91 20.24
N LEU A 280 19.52 -7.32 20.43
CA LEU A 280 18.25 -8.03 20.47
C LEU A 280 17.90 -8.62 19.10
N LYS A 281 18.13 -7.85 18.02
CA LYS A 281 17.95 -8.32 16.64
C LYS A 281 18.83 -9.53 16.32
N ASN A 282 20.10 -9.49 16.69
CA ASN A 282 21.01 -10.61 16.49
C ASN A 282 20.61 -11.85 17.32
N LYS A 283 20.19 -11.65 18.58
CA LYS A 283 19.64 -12.72 19.44
C LYS A 283 18.37 -13.32 18.82
N PHE A 284 17.48 -12.51 18.25
CA PHE A 284 16.26 -12.99 17.59
C PHE A 284 16.57 -13.80 16.31
N LYS A 285 17.44 -13.26 15.45
CA LYS A 285 17.85 -13.88 14.17
C LYS A 285 18.39 -15.30 14.39
N THR A 286 19.32 -15.43 15.33
CA THR A 286 20.09 -16.66 15.59
C THR A 286 19.50 -17.57 16.67
N GLY A 287 18.53 -17.06 17.44
CA GLY A 287 17.98 -17.73 18.61
C GLY A 287 16.98 -18.83 18.28
N THR A 288 16.80 -19.74 19.26
CA THR A 288 15.70 -20.71 19.28
C THR A 288 14.35 -20.02 19.49
N LYS A 289 13.24 -20.75 19.38
CA LYS A 289 11.90 -20.22 19.72
C LYS A 289 11.86 -19.59 21.11
N LEU A 290 12.48 -20.23 22.11
CA LEU A 290 12.54 -19.70 23.49
C LEU A 290 13.33 -18.40 23.54
N ALA A 291 14.52 -18.36 22.94
CA ALA A 291 15.33 -17.15 22.89
C ALA A 291 14.64 -15.99 22.16
N ARG A 292 13.88 -16.28 21.10
CA ARG A 292 13.04 -15.29 20.40
C ARG A 292 11.93 -14.75 21.32
N LEU A 293 11.23 -15.62 22.03
CA LEU A 293 10.19 -15.20 23.00
C LEU A 293 10.76 -14.36 24.14
N GLU A 294 11.96 -14.69 24.63
CA GLU A 294 12.68 -13.84 25.59
C GLU A 294 12.96 -12.46 25.01
N VAL A 295 13.47 -12.38 23.77
CA VAL A 295 13.70 -11.10 23.09
C VAL A 295 12.40 -10.30 23.02
N LEU A 296 11.29 -10.89 22.61
CA LEU A 296 10.00 -10.18 22.53
C LEU A 296 9.55 -9.68 23.92
N SER A 297 9.75 -10.47 24.97
CA SER A 297 9.49 -10.05 26.36
C SER A 297 10.40 -8.90 26.84
N GLU A 298 11.63 -8.82 26.32
CA GLU A 298 12.53 -7.68 26.56
C GLU A 298 12.06 -6.43 25.79
N LEU A 299 11.61 -6.57 24.54
CA LEU A 299 11.09 -5.46 23.72
C LEU A 299 9.82 -4.82 24.29
N ASP A 300 8.95 -5.60 24.96
CA ASP A 300 7.74 -5.10 25.62
C ASP A 300 8.03 -3.99 26.65
N LYS A 301 9.24 -3.94 27.18
CA LYS A 301 9.70 -2.95 28.18
C LYS A 301 10.28 -1.70 27.54
N LEU A 302 10.50 -1.71 26.22
CA LEU A 302 11.09 -0.60 25.48
C LEU A 302 10.01 0.29 24.86
N PRO A 303 10.29 1.58 24.65
CA PRO A 303 9.40 2.45 23.87
C PRO A 303 9.40 2.03 22.40
N LEU A 304 8.47 2.59 21.63
CA LEU A 304 8.58 2.59 20.17
C LEU A 304 9.77 3.47 19.74
N PRO A 305 10.50 3.09 18.67
CA PRO A 305 11.51 3.95 18.09
C PRO A 305 10.88 5.16 17.39
N SER A 306 11.71 6.16 17.08
CA SER A 306 11.29 7.27 16.22
C SER A 306 11.06 6.77 14.79
N VAL A 307 10.01 7.25 14.11
CA VAL A 307 9.79 6.98 12.68
C VAL A 307 11.03 7.33 11.84
N SER A 308 11.78 8.37 12.24
CA SER A 308 12.99 8.81 11.54
C SER A 308 14.21 7.91 11.73
N SER A 309 14.17 6.90 12.60
CA SER A 309 15.27 5.93 12.78
C SER A 309 15.08 4.65 11.96
N ILE A 310 13.87 4.40 11.48
CA ILE A 310 13.49 3.19 10.74
C ILE A 310 13.58 3.41 9.22
N GLY A 311 13.69 2.32 8.46
CA GLY A 311 13.62 2.36 6.99
C GLY A 311 14.84 3.01 6.33
N LYS A 312 16.03 2.78 6.89
CA LYS A 312 17.31 3.31 6.39
C LYS A 312 18.26 2.27 5.82
N SER A 313 18.00 1.00 6.08
CA SER A 313 18.83 -0.13 5.65
C SER A 313 17.96 -1.38 5.63
N ALA A 314 18.30 -2.35 4.79
CA ALA A 314 17.60 -3.62 4.74
C ALA A 314 17.77 -4.37 6.06
N THR A 315 16.65 -4.84 6.63
CA THR A 315 16.63 -5.68 7.85
C THR A 315 15.83 -6.97 7.68
N TRP A 316 15.31 -7.16 6.47
CA TRP A 316 14.41 -8.25 6.14
C TRP A 316 15.06 -9.64 6.20
N GLN A 317 16.40 -9.75 6.34
CA GLN A 317 17.07 -11.04 6.56
C GLN A 317 17.17 -11.41 8.05
N GLU A 318 17.02 -10.42 8.92
CA GLU A 318 17.11 -10.55 10.37
C GLU A 318 15.71 -10.72 10.99
N ALA A 319 14.75 -9.90 10.56
CA ALA A 319 13.41 -9.81 11.12
C ALA A 319 12.41 -9.34 10.04
N GLU A 320 11.44 -10.20 9.73
CA GLU A 320 10.34 -9.92 8.79
C GLU A 320 9.29 -11.03 8.91
N TRP A 321 8.24 -10.99 8.08
CA TRP A 321 7.27 -12.05 7.87
C TRP A 321 7.49 -12.70 6.50
N TYR A 322 7.78 -13.99 6.49
CA TYR A 322 8.14 -14.67 5.25
C TYR A 322 7.00 -15.51 4.70
N MET A 323 6.63 -15.29 3.45
CA MET A 323 5.62 -16.04 2.73
C MET A 323 6.03 -16.23 1.27
N SER A 324 5.63 -17.34 0.67
CA SER A 324 5.78 -17.59 -0.76
C SER A 324 4.52 -17.20 -1.53
N ALA A 325 4.65 -16.91 -2.82
CA ALA A 325 3.51 -16.60 -3.67
C ALA A 325 2.48 -17.76 -3.71
N ASN A 326 2.99 -18.99 -3.64
CA ASN A 326 2.21 -20.23 -3.56
C ASN A 326 1.38 -20.34 -2.27
N GLU A 327 1.84 -19.76 -1.14
CA GLU A 327 1.08 -19.66 0.11
C GLU A 327 0.08 -18.49 0.09
N ILE A 328 0.43 -17.38 -0.56
CA ILE A 328 -0.39 -16.16 -0.57
C ILE A 328 -1.65 -16.31 -1.43
N CYS A 329 -1.57 -16.94 -2.61
CA CYS A 329 -2.76 -17.06 -3.47
C CYS A 329 -3.93 -17.82 -2.82
N PRO A 330 -3.73 -19.02 -2.22
CA PRO A 330 -4.78 -19.70 -1.46
C PRO A 330 -5.29 -18.89 -0.28
N LEU A 331 -4.40 -18.13 0.38
CA LEU A 331 -4.80 -17.25 1.48
C LEU A 331 -5.71 -16.12 0.99
N LEU A 332 -5.36 -15.43 -0.09
CA LEU A 332 -6.21 -14.43 -0.72
C LEU A 332 -7.58 -15.01 -1.12
N GLU A 333 -7.59 -16.20 -1.71
CA GLU A 333 -8.83 -16.88 -2.09
C GLU A 333 -9.73 -17.15 -0.88
N SER A 334 -9.16 -17.57 0.25
CA SER A 334 -9.91 -17.86 1.48
C SER A 334 -10.58 -16.63 2.10
N VAL A 335 -10.05 -15.43 1.82
CA VAL A 335 -10.55 -14.15 2.36
C VAL A 335 -11.12 -13.22 1.29
N GLN A 336 -11.33 -13.72 0.06
CA GLN A 336 -11.77 -12.89 -1.07
C GLN A 336 -13.14 -12.23 -0.86
N ASP A 337 -13.98 -12.77 0.02
CA ASP A 337 -15.30 -12.25 0.36
C ASP A 337 -15.32 -11.40 1.64
N ALA A 338 -14.18 -11.25 2.31
CA ALA A 338 -14.05 -10.38 3.46
C ALA A 338 -14.32 -8.92 3.04
N PRO A 339 -15.21 -8.17 3.72
CA PRO A 339 -15.47 -6.77 3.39
C PRO A 339 -14.20 -5.92 3.42
N ALA A 340 -13.28 -6.22 4.34
CA ALA A 340 -12.00 -5.53 4.48
C ALA A 340 -11.08 -5.64 3.25
N LEU A 341 -11.16 -6.73 2.47
CA LEU A 341 -10.31 -6.92 1.29
C LEU A 341 -10.88 -6.22 0.05
N ASN A 342 -12.17 -5.90 0.02
CA ASN A 342 -12.82 -5.31 -1.15
C ASN A 342 -12.19 -3.95 -1.50
N SER A 343 -11.47 -3.93 -2.62
CA SER A 343 -10.73 -2.79 -3.15
C SER A 343 -11.33 -2.26 -4.45
N SER A 344 -12.53 -2.71 -4.85
CA SER A 344 -13.16 -2.30 -6.11
C SER A 344 -13.42 -0.80 -6.23
N LEU A 345 -13.56 -0.10 -5.10
CA LEU A 345 -13.72 1.36 -5.07
C LEU A 345 -12.40 2.10 -4.93
N ASN A 346 -11.27 1.39 -4.81
CA ASN A 346 -9.97 2.03 -4.71
C ASN A 346 -9.62 2.69 -6.06
N PRO A 347 -9.36 4.02 -6.09
CA PRO A 347 -9.04 4.72 -7.31
C PRO A 347 -7.84 4.15 -8.07
N LEU A 348 -6.93 3.43 -7.40
CA LEU A 348 -5.78 2.77 -8.03
C LEU A 348 -6.21 1.74 -9.08
N PHE A 349 -7.27 0.98 -8.83
CA PHE A 349 -7.67 -0.15 -9.69
C PHE A 349 -8.86 0.17 -10.59
N LYS A 350 -9.41 1.38 -10.50
CA LYS A 350 -10.64 1.77 -11.20
C LYS A 350 -10.56 1.50 -12.71
N ASN A 351 -9.43 1.78 -13.34
CA ASN A 351 -9.28 1.64 -14.80
C ASN A 351 -9.01 0.21 -15.27
N LEU A 352 -8.78 -0.73 -14.36
CA LEU A 352 -8.74 -2.15 -14.73
C LEU A 352 -10.13 -2.66 -15.14
N ASN A 353 -11.22 -1.98 -14.74
CA ASN A 353 -12.61 -2.36 -15.03
C ASN A 353 -13.00 -3.77 -14.55
N TRP A 354 -12.30 -4.29 -13.55
CA TRP A 354 -12.60 -5.59 -12.94
C TRP A 354 -13.93 -5.54 -12.17
N GLN A 355 -14.70 -6.62 -12.24
CA GLN A 355 -15.97 -6.77 -11.50
C GLN A 355 -15.74 -6.74 -9.99
N LYS A 356 -14.65 -7.36 -9.54
CA LYS A 356 -14.23 -7.40 -8.14
C LYS A 356 -12.72 -7.42 -8.05
N ILE A 357 -12.15 -6.64 -7.15
CA ILE A 357 -10.73 -6.72 -6.84
C ILE A 357 -10.51 -6.63 -5.33
N GLY A 358 -9.64 -7.50 -4.84
CA GLY A 358 -9.08 -7.46 -3.51
C GLY A 358 -7.57 -7.31 -3.61
N PHE A 359 -7.01 -6.43 -2.78
CA PHE A 359 -5.59 -6.11 -2.80
C PHE A 359 -5.03 -6.02 -1.39
N LYS A 360 -3.82 -6.56 -1.22
CA LYS A 360 -2.96 -6.20 -0.10
C LYS A 360 -1.52 -6.13 -0.60
N GLY A 361 -0.88 -4.98 -0.37
CA GLY A 361 0.56 -4.82 -0.55
C GLY A 361 1.32 -4.84 0.78
N GLY A 362 2.64 -4.94 0.68
CA GLY A 362 3.55 -4.80 1.81
C GLY A 362 4.88 -4.22 1.37
N SER A 363 5.47 -3.38 2.21
CA SER A 363 6.77 -2.78 1.96
C SER A 363 7.57 -2.56 3.25
N GLU A 364 8.89 -2.60 3.10
CA GLU A 364 9.93 -2.25 4.07
C GLU A 364 11.16 -1.79 3.26
N TYR A 365 12.25 -1.35 3.88
CA TYR A 365 13.47 -1.06 3.13
C TYR A 365 13.97 -2.33 2.40
N GLY A 366 13.95 -2.26 1.08
CA GLY A 366 14.34 -3.37 0.21
C GLY A 366 13.30 -4.47 0.02
N VAL A 367 12.12 -4.35 0.65
CA VAL A 367 11.01 -5.31 0.52
C VAL A 367 9.84 -4.66 -0.20
N ILE A 368 9.28 -5.36 -1.18
CA ILE A 368 8.01 -5.00 -1.81
C ILE A 368 7.22 -6.27 -2.12
N ASN A 369 5.90 -6.23 -1.87
CA ASN A 369 4.97 -7.26 -2.25
C ASN A 369 3.67 -6.64 -2.78
N PHE A 370 3.16 -7.19 -3.89
CA PHE A 370 1.82 -6.91 -4.42
C PHE A 370 1.04 -8.20 -4.49
N SER A 371 -0.13 -8.24 -3.86
CA SER A 371 -0.99 -9.42 -3.84
C SER A 371 -2.41 -9.03 -4.21
N VAL A 372 -2.91 -9.56 -5.32
CA VAL A 372 -4.23 -9.29 -5.90
C VAL A 372 -5.02 -10.57 -6.07
N ILE A 373 -6.31 -10.53 -5.74
CA ILE A 373 -7.32 -11.53 -6.12
C ILE A 373 -8.51 -10.79 -6.72
N GLY A 374 -9.11 -11.30 -7.79
CA GLY A 374 -10.25 -10.62 -8.36
C GLY A 374 -10.93 -11.38 -9.47
N LYS A 375 -11.95 -10.73 -10.02
CA LYS A 375 -12.69 -11.17 -11.19
C LYS A 375 -12.64 -10.07 -12.23
N THR A 376 -12.06 -10.37 -13.39
CA THR A 376 -11.86 -9.38 -14.45
C THR A 376 -13.19 -8.94 -15.08
N HIS A 377 -13.16 -7.97 -15.99
CA HIS A 377 -14.37 -7.53 -16.71
C HIS A 377 -15.03 -8.69 -17.46
N LYS A 378 -14.21 -9.52 -18.13
CA LYS A 378 -14.64 -10.73 -18.85
C LYS A 378 -15.01 -11.91 -17.96
N GLY A 379 -14.81 -11.78 -16.65
CA GLY A 379 -15.24 -12.74 -15.65
C GLY A 379 -14.21 -13.80 -15.27
N HIS A 380 -12.96 -13.69 -15.72
CA HIS A 380 -11.87 -14.56 -15.31
C HIS A 380 -11.52 -14.33 -13.84
N LYS A 381 -11.33 -15.40 -13.08
CA LYS A 381 -10.80 -15.32 -11.72
C LYS A 381 -9.27 -15.22 -11.79
N VAL A 382 -8.70 -14.18 -11.20
CA VAL A 382 -7.26 -13.94 -11.22
C VAL A 382 -6.71 -13.87 -9.81
N CYS A 383 -5.61 -14.58 -9.55
CA CYS A 383 -4.70 -14.30 -8.44
C CYS A 383 -3.33 -13.89 -9.01
N ALA A 384 -2.76 -12.80 -8.52
CA ALA A 384 -1.42 -12.36 -8.91
C ALA A 384 -0.64 -11.93 -7.67
N VAL A 385 0.56 -12.48 -7.49
CA VAL A 385 1.43 -12.19 -6.35
C VAL A 385 2.84 -11.94 -6.86
N PHE A 386 3.36 -10.74 -6.62
CA PHE A 386 4.74 -10.36 -6.88
C PHE A 386 5.45 -10.03 -5.56
N THR A 387 6.68 -10.48 -5.40
CA THR A 387 7.54 -10.11 -4.27
C THR A 387 8.95 -9.80 -4.76
N ALA A 388 9.58 -8.73 -4.26
CA ALA A 388 10.99 -8.47 -4.44
C ALA A 388 11.70 -8.14 -3.11
N ASN A 389 12.89 -8.69 -2.91
CA ASN A 389 13.74 -8.45 -1.74
C ASN A 389 15.17 -8.11 -2.17
N GLY A 390 15.69 -6.98 -1.69
CA GLY A 390 17.01 -6.47 -2.02
C GLY A 390 17.65 -5.72 -0.85
N ASN A 391 18.94 -5.38 -1.00
CA ASN A 391 19.68 -4.63 0.02
C ASN A 391 19.57 -3.10 -0.16
N GLU A 392 18.88 -2.65 -1.22
CA GLU A 392 18.59 -1.25 -1.52
C GLU A 392 17.08 -1.05 -1.67
N PRO A 393 16.56 0.19 -1.56
CA PRO A 393 15.14 0.47 -1.70
C PRO A 393 14.59 0.00 -3.05
N GLN A 394 13.37 -0.52 -3.05
CA GLN A 394 12.69 -0.93 -4.28
C GLN A 394 12.17 0.29 -5.04
N PRO A 395 12.18 0.30 -6.39
CA PRO A 395 11.55 1.36 -7.18
C PRO A 395 10.03 1.16 -7.23
N GLU A 396 9.36 1.41 -6.10
CA GLU A 396 7.95 1.07 -5.85
C GLU A 396 7.00 1.55 -6.96
N SER A 397 7.11 2.80 -7.41
CA SER A 397 6.25 3.38 -8.46
C SER A 397 6.40 2.67 -9.80
N LYS A 398 7.63 2.40 -10.23
CA LYS A 398 7.90 1.66 -11.47
C LYS A 398 7.35 0.24 -11.39
N LEU A 399 7.59 -0.47 -10.28
CA LEU A 399 7.10 -1.83 -10.08
C LEU A 399 5.58 -1.89 -10.03
N ALA A 400 4.92 -0.89 -9.41
CA ALA A 400 3.47 -0.78 -9.38
C ALA A 400 2.88 -0.65 -10.80
N ILE A 401 3.45 0.24 -11.63
CA ILE A 401 3.04 0.45 -13.02
C ILE A 401 3.14 -0.85 -13.81
N LEU A 402 4.29 -1.53 -13.74
CA LEU A 402 4.52 -2.79 -14.45
C LEU A 402 3.57 -3.90 -13.98
N PHE A 403 3.37 -4.03 -12.66
CA PHE A 403 2.43 -4.99 -12.10
C PHE A 403 0.99 -4.73 -12.55
N THR A 404 0.57 -3.46 -12.64
CA THR A 404 -0.76 -3.13 -13.21
C THR A 404 -0.85 -3.45 -14.70
N GLY A 405 0.25 -3.35 -15.45
CA GLY A 405 0.34 -3.84 -16.83
C GLY A 405 0.11 -5.35 -16.93
N ILE A 406 0.70 -6.15 -16.01
CA ILE A 406 0.41 -7.59 -15.91
C ILE A 406 -1.09 -7.84 -15.66
N LEU A 407 -1.70 -7.11 -14.72
CA LEU A 407 -3.14 -7.24 -14.44
C LEU A 407 -4.03 -6.86 -15.63
N GLN A 408 -3.61 -5.88 -16.43
CA GLN A 408 -4.30 -5.51 -17.67
C GLN A 408 -4.14 -6.60 -18.75
N ALA A 409 -2.93 -7.16 -18.90
CA ALA A 409 -2.64 -8.20 -19.89
C ALA A 409 -3.46 -9.47 -19.64
N VAL A 410 -3.64 -9.88 -18.38
CA VAL A 410 -4.39 -11.10 -18.06
C VAL A 410 -5.88 -11.02 -18.37
N ASP A 411 -6.49 -9.83 -18.37
CA ASP A 411 -7.89 -9.66 -18.82
C ASP A 411 -8.03 -9.82 -20.35
N SER A 412 -6.93 -9.68 -21.08
CA SER A 412 -6.87 -9.85 -22.53
C SER A 412 -6.59 -11.28 -22.98
N ILE A 413 -6.29 -12.20 -22.05
CA ILE A 413 -6.07 -13.62 -22.36
C ILE A 413 -7.40 -14.22 -22.84
N ASN A 414 -7.55 -14.33 -24.17
CA ASN A 414 -8.63 -15.10 -24.76
C ASN A 414 -8.36 -16.59 -24.48
N ARG A 415 -9.28 -17.24 -23.79
CA ARG A 415 -9.26 -18.70 -23.58
C ARG A 415 -10.58 -19.32 -23.97
#